data_AF-A0A830F383-F1
#
_entry.id   AF-A0A830F383-F1
#
_cell.length_a   1.000
_cell.length_b   1.000
_cell.length_c   1.000
_cell.angle_alpha   90.00
_cell.angle_beta   90.00
_cell.angle_gamma   90.00
#
_symmetry.space_group_name_H-M   'P 1'
#
loop_
_entity.id
_entity.type
_entity.pdbx_description
1 polymer ?
#
loop_
_entity_poly.entity_id
_entity_poly.type
_entity_poly.pdbx_seq_one_letter_code
_entity_poly.pdbx_strand_id
1 'polypeptide(L)'
;MRRHITDGGGGIDPTDRTAVRGQLERFAGPDAVTEADDGTLRADFGGRTHVTVAPDGAIDTGMPLHSFAGTPERLVFDHDSGELRAELDDGGVYVFRRP
;
A
#
# COMPACT_ATOMS: atom_id res chain seq x y z
N MET A 1 -20.76 -14.70 2.23
CA MET A 1 -19.66 -13.72 2.37
C MET A 1 -19.17 -13.38 0.98
N ARG A 2 -19.45 -12.17 0.48
CA ARG A 2 -19.00 -11.71 -0.84
C ARG A 2 -17.52 -11.35 -0.71
N ARG A 3 -16.64 -12.13 -1.34
CA ARG A 3 -15.25 -11.74 -1.60
C ARG A 3 -15.32 -10.48 -2.46
N HIS A 4 -14.91 -9.33 -1.94
CA HIS A 4 -14.68 -8.16 -2.77
C HIS A 4 -13.56 -8.54 -3.74
N ILE A 5 -13.90 -8.59 -5.03
CA ILE A 5 -12.95 -8.90 -6.10
C ILE A 5 -12.28 -7.57 -6.44
N THR A 6 -11.19 -7.27 -5.75
CA THR A 6 -10.17 -6.30 -6.19
C THR A 6 -9.53 -6.82 -7.46
N ASP A 7 -9.69 -6.15 -8.63
CA ASP A 7 -9.02 -6.33 -9.95
C ASP A 7 -8.44 -7.73 -10.33
N GLY A 8 -8.90 -8.84 -9.74
CA GLY A 8 -8.16 -10.12 -9.73
C GLY A 8 -6.88 -10.17 -8.87
N GLY A 9 -6.51 -9.10 -8.16
CA GLY A 9 -5.33 -9.03 -7.30
C GLY A 9 -5.57 -9.73 -5.97
N GLY A 10 -5.11 -10.98 -5.83
CA GLY A 10 -4.98 -11.61 -4.53
C GLY A 10 -4.08 -10.77 -3.64
N GLY A 11 -4.49 -10.53 -2.39
CA GLY A 11 -3.68 -9.73 -1.47
C GLY A 11 -2.25 -10.27 -1.39
N ILE A 12 -1.29 -9.35 -1.43
CA ILE A 12 0.14 -9.65 -1.47
C ILE A 12 0.73 -9.60 -0.07
N ASP A 13 1.82 -10.35 0.11
CA ASP A 13 2.67 -10.25 1.29
C ASP A 13 3.42 -8.90 1.25
N PRO A 14 3.32 -8.05 2.29
CA PRO A 14 4.04 -6.78 2.33
C PRO A 14 5.57 -6.93 2.33
N THR A 15 6.10 -8.11 2.64
CA THR A 15 7.54 -8.43 2.56
C THR A 15 7.98 -8.87 1.15
N ASP A 16 7.04 -9.21 0.26
CA ASP A 16 7.35 -9.46 -1.15
C ASP A 16 7.57 -8.12 -1.88
N ARG A 17 8.79 -7.61 -1.76
CA ARG A 17 9.18 -6.32 -2.31
C ARG A 17 8.94 -6.20 -3.82
N THR A 18 9.07 -7.29 -4.58
CA THR A 18 8.84 -7.25 -6.04
C THR A 18 7.36 -7.07 -6.34
N ALA A 19 6.49 -7.82 -5.64
CA ALA A 19 5.05 -7.67 -5.76
C ALA A 19 4.59 -6.28 -5.28
N VAL A 20 5.08 -5.83 -4.12
CA VAL A 20 4.75 -4.51 -3.55
C VAL A 20 5.11 -3.39 -4.52
N ARG A 21 6.33 -3.40 -5.07
CA ARG A 21 6.76 -2.39 -6.04
C ARG A 21 5.85 -2.37 -7.26
N GLY A 22 5.57 -3.53 -7.86
CA GLY A 22 4.70 -3.61 -9.04
C GLY A 22 3.28 -3.12 -8.77
N GLN A 23 2.73 -3.38 -7.58
CA GLN A 23 1.42 -2.86 -7.19
C GLN A 23 1.46 -1.36 -6.92
N LEU A 24 2.48 -0.83 -6.24
CA LEU A 24 2.63 0.60 -6.00
C LEU A 24 2.80 1.38 -7.31
N GLU A 25 3.60 0.88 -8.25
CA GLU A 25 3.79 1.50 -9.57
C GLU A 25 2.49 1.51 -10.36
N ARG A 26 1.67 0.46 -10.26
CA ARG A 26 0.32 0.45 -10.85
C ARG A 26 -0.65 1.40 -10.13
N PHE A 27 -0.49 1.56 -8.82
CA PHE A 27 -1.39 2.33 -7.97
C PHE A 27 -1.14 3.85 -8.02
N ALA A 28 0.13 4.27 -8.02
CA ALA A 28 0.55 5.67 -8.03
C ALA A 28 1.10 6.15 -9.39
N GLY A 29 1.49 5.21 -10.26
CA GLY A 29 2.26 5.49 -11.47
C GLY A 29 3.75 5.20 -11.25
N PRO A 30 4.47 4.68 -12.26
CA PRO A 30 5.87 4.26 -12.11
C PRO A 30 6.81 5.41 -11.75
N ASP A 31 6.55 6.62 -12.25
CA ASP A 31 7.35 7.81 -11.96
C ASP A 31 7.10 8.38 -10.55
N ALA A 32 6.05 7.92 -9.86
CA ALA A 32 5.67 8.34 -8.52
C ALA A 32 6.15 7.37 -7.44
N VAL A 33 6.83 6.28 -7.81
CA VAL A 33 7.40 5.30 -6.89
C VAL A 33 8.91 5.47 -6.83
N THR A 34 9.41 5.74 -5.63
CA THR A 34 10.84 5.81 -5.34
C THR A 34 11.24 4.72 -4.36
N GLU A 35 12.53 4.44 -4.31
CA GLU A 35 13.14 3.52 -3.37
C GLU A 35 14.24 4.25 -2.59
N ALA A 36 14.21 4.13 -1.27
CA ALA A 36 15.25 4.65 -0.38
C ALA A 36 16.43 3.67 -0.26
N ASP A 37 17.55 4.13 0.28
CA ASP A 37 18.78 3.33 0.41
C ASP A 37 18.61 2.07 1.29
N ASP A 38 17.66 2.12 2.23
CA ASP A 38 17.30 0.99 3.10
C ASP A 38 16.36 -0.01 2.43
N GLY A 39 15.94 0.24 1.18
CA GLY A 39 15.01 -0.58 0.43
C GLY A 39 13.53 -0.25 0.65
N THR A 40 13.21 0.79 1.42
CA THR A 40 11.83 1.27 1.60
C THR A 40 11.29 1.81 0.29
N LEU A 41 10.14 1.28 -0.14
CA LEU A 41 9.42 1.77 -1.31
C LEU A 41 8.48 2.89 -0.88
N ARG A 42 8.45 3.99 -1.62
CA ARG A 42 7.56 5.14 -1.38
C ARG A 42 6.78 5.45 -2.64
N ALA A 43 5.46 5.45 -2.54
CA ALA A 43 4.55 6.01 -3.53
C ALA A 43 4.07 7.39 -3.07
N ASP A 44 4.22 8.41 -3.93
CA ASP A 44 3.84 9.79 -3.64
C ASP A 44 2.62 10.24 -4.47
N PHE A 45 1.68 10.93 -3.82
CA PHE A 45 0.43 11.43 -4.42
C PHE A 45 0.33 12.95 -4.27
N GLY A 46 1.30 13.68 -4.84
CA GLY A 46 1.28 15.15 -4.86
C GLY A 46 1.91 15.80 -3.63
N GLY A 47 2.92 15.17 -3.04
CA GLY A 47 3.84 15.70 -2.03
C GLY A 47 3.33 15.77 -0.60
N ARG A 48 2.02 15.63 -0.39
CA ARG A 48 1.39 15.65 0.96
C ARG A 48 0.79 14.31 1.36
N THR A 49 0.57 13.44 0.38
CA THR A 49 -0.04 12.14 0.56
C THR A 49 0.93 11.08 0.06
N HIS A 50 1.21 10.07 0.87
CA HIS A 50 2.15 9.00 0.51
C HIS A 50 1.79 7.67 1.14
N VAL A 51 2.34 6.62 0.54
CA VAL A 51 2.41 5.28 1.12
C VAL A 51 3.86 4.85 1.07
N THR A 52 4.41 4.40 2.20
CA THR A 52 5.72 3.77 2.27
C THR A 52 5.59 2.34 2.78
N VAL A 53 6.35 1.42 2.20
CA VAL A 53 6.46 0.03 2.65
C VAL A 53 7.93 -0.30 2.83
N ALA A 54 8.32 -0.60 4.06
CA ALA A 54 9.66 -1.02 4.42
C ALA A 54 9.90 -2.50 4.04
N PRO A 55 11.17 -2.96 3.91
CA PRO A 55 11.48 -4.33 3.53
C PRO A 55 10.96 -5.41 4.49
N ASP A 56 10.72 -5.05 5.76
CA ASP A 56 10.14 -5.92 6.78
C ASP A 56 8.60 -5.96 6.73
N GLY A 57 7.99 -5.28 5.77
CA GLY A 57 6.55 -5.21 5.57
C GLY A 57 5.85 -4.13 6.38
N ALA A 58 6.57 -3.31 7.15
CA ALA A 58 5.97 -2.17 7.83
C ALA A 58 5.46 -1.16 6.80
N ILE A 59 4.21 -0.74 6.93
CA ILE A 59 3.58 0.30 6.12
C ILE A 59 3.45 1.58 6.94
N ASP A 60 3.75 2.70 6.32
CA ASP A 60 3.35 4.03 6.79
C ASP A 60 2.59 4.75 5.67
N THR A 61 1.50 5.41 6.02
CA THR A 61 0.79 6.28 5.10
C THR A 61 0.71 7.67 5.70
N GLY A 62 1.13 8.67 4.94
CA GLY A 62 0.94 10.07 5.29
C GLY A 62 -0.22 10.64 4.50
N MET A 63 -1.20 11.23 5.17
CA MET A 63 -2.19 12.14 4.59
C MET A 63 -2.35 13.34 5.53
N PRO A 64 -2.84 14.49 5.02
CA PRO A 64 -3.22 15.59 5.89
C PRO A 64 -4.24 15.14 6.95
N LEU A 65 -3.89 15.31 8.23
CA LEU A 65 -4.71 14.95 9.40
C LEU A 65 -4.96 13.45 9.63
N HIS A 66 -4.40 12.57 8.78
CA HIS A 66 -4.53 11.13 8.90
C HIS A 66 -3.21 10.45 8.56
N SER A 67 -2.59 9.79 9.52
CA SER A 67 -1.52 8.85 9.26
C SER A 67 -1.85 7.49 9.82
N PHE A 68 -1.25 6.48 9.22
CA PHE A 68 -1.31 5.11 9.70
C PHE A 68 0.10 4.54 9.63
N ALA A 69 0.50 3.85 10.68
CA ALA A 69 1.73 3.09 10.73
C ALA A 69 1.43 1.73 11.36
N GLY A 70 1.91 0.66 10.75
CA GLY A 70 1.69 -0.69 11.24
C GLY A 70 2.35 -1.76 10.36
N THR A 71 2.20 -3.02 10.74
CA THR A 71 2.73 -4.16 9.98
C THR A 71 1.56 -5.07 9.61
N PRO A 72 0.91 -4.84 8.46
CA PRO A 72 -0.19 -5.69 8.01
C PRO A 72 0.32 -7.08 7.63
N GLU A 73 -0.52 -8.09 7.74
CA GLU A 73 -0.24 -9.43 7.20
C GLU A 73 -0.44 -9.49 5.69
N ARG A 74 -1.27 -8.59 5.15
CA ARG A 74 -1.66 -8.59 3.74
C ARG A 74 -1.99 -7.19 3.25
N LEU A 75 -1.50 -6.87 2.05
CA LEU A 75 -1.90 -5.67 1.30
C LEU A 75 -2.82 -6.04 0.14
N VAL A 76 -3.93 -5.33 0.02
CA VAL A 76 -4.91 -5.54 -1.07
C VAL A 76 -5.08 -4.24 -1.84
N PHE A 77 -4.71 -4.25 -3.11
CA PHE A 77 -4.84 -3.11 -4.02
C PHE A 77 -6.09 -3.24 -4.88
N ASP A 78 -6.94 -2.23 -4.82
CA ASP A 78 -8.12 -2.05 -5.65
C ASP A 78 -7.84 -0.91 -6.64
N HIS A 79 -7.31 -1.27 -7.80
CA HIS A 79 -6.88 -0.29 -8.80
C HIS A 79 -8.07 0.41 -9.46
N ASP A 80 -9.21 -0.28 -9.57
CA ASP A 80 -10.46 0.27 -10.08
C ASP A 80 -11.00 1.37 -9.15
N SER A 81 -11.03 1.11 -7.83
CA SER A 81 -11.54 2.09 -6.86
C SER A 81 -10.48 3.05 -6.31
N GLY A 82 -9.19 2.84 -6.63
CA GLY A 82 -8.09 3.64 -6.07
C GLY A 82 -7.88 3.43 -4.57
N GLU A 83 -8.13 2.22 -4.07
CA GLU A 83 -7.99 1.88 -2.65
C GLU A 83 -6.81 0.92 -2.40
N LEU A 84 -6.09 1.17 -1.31
CA LEU A 84 -5.16 0.22 -0.71
C LEU A 84 -5.73 -0.18 0.65
N ARG A 85 -5.88 -1.48 0.88
CA ARG A 85 -6.33 -2.04 2.16
C ARG A 85 -5.16 -2.78 2.81
N ALA A 86 -4.88 -2.44 4.06
CA ALA A 86 -3.90 -3.11 4.91
C ALA A 86 -4.66 -3.94 5.96
N GLU A 87 -4.58 -5.26 5.84
CA GLU A 87 -5.19 -6.22 6.76
C GLU A 87 -4.19 -6.54 7.87
N LEU A 88 -4.57 -6.26 9.12
CA LEU A 88 -3.75 -6.45 10.32
C LEU A 88 -4.03 -7.82 10.94
N ASP A 89 -3.10 -8.30 11.77
CA ASP A 89 -3.18 -9.62 12.42
C ASP A 89 -4.38 -9.75 13.39
N ASP A 90 -4.76 -8.66 14.04
CA ASP A 90 -5.96 -8.59 14.89
C ASP A 90 -7.29 -8.57 14.09
N GLY A 91 -7.23 -8.74 12.76
CA GLY A 91 -8.39 -8.65 11.86
C GLY A 91 -8.86 -7.22 11.57
N GLY A 92 -8.11 -6.22 12.03
CA GLY A 92 -8.33 -4.82 11.68
C GLY A 92 -8.00 -4.55 10.21
N VAL A 93 -8.73 -3.63 9.58
CA VAL A 93 -8.46 -3.22 8.19
C VAL A 93 -8.30 -1.71 8.14
N TYR A 94 -7.13 -1.25 7.71
CA TYR A 94 -6.90 0.13 7.36
C TYR A 94 -7.13 0.33 5.85
N VAL A 95 -7.83 1.39 5.47
CA VAL A 95 -8.08 1.71 4.06
C VAL A 95 -7.48 3.07 3.75
N PHE A 96 -6.54 3.07 2.81
CA PHE A 96 -6.00 4.26 2.18
C PHE A 96 -6.68 4.48 0.84
N ARG A 97 -7.09 5.71 0.55
CA ARG A 97 -7.64 6.11 -0.75
C ARG A 97 -6.73 7.17 -1.36
N ARG A 98 -6.27 6.94 -2.60
CA ARG A 98 -5.53 7.98 -3.31
C ARG A 98 -6.43 9.20 -3.57
N PRO A 99 -5.91 10.44 -3.46
CA PRO A 99 -6.67 11.67 -3.62
C PRO A 99 -7.11 11.94 -5.07
#